data_AF-A0A0D2BTN0-F1
#
_entry.id   AF-A0A0D2BTN0-F1
#
_cell.length_a   1.000
_cell.length_b   1.000
_cell.length_c   1.000
_cell.angle_alpha   90.00
_cell.angle_beta   90.00
_cell.angle_gamma   90.00
#
_symmetry.space_group_name_H-M   'P 1'
#
loop_
_entity.id
_entity.type
_entity.pdbx_description
1 polymer ?
#
loop_
_entity_poly.entity_id
_entity_poly.type
_entity_poly.pdbx_seq_one_letter_code
_entity_poly.pdbx_strand_id
1 'polypeptide(L)'
;QQPALAVYQLIQDYSSDAFWQGFDFFTDPDPTDALVQFQSLEQANATGIAGFIEGGNASFAIYMGVDTENVAPQGRASVGVSSSQSFQHALVIADIVHMPGGVCGSWPAFWMVGANWPNNGEIDIVEGVNDQPTNSMTLHTGQGAVVSNGTDFSGELITSNCDAGGGVLATEWTADFIKIWFFPRGTFPDDIVSSNPTPSENWGTRNSLFQGSFNLDDHFNNLQIVFDTTFCGQ
;
A
#
# COMPACT_ATOMS: atom_id res chain seq x y z
N GLN A 1 31.35 11.86 -12.95
CA GLN A 1 30.89 12.25 -11.61
C GLN A 1 30.01 11.13 -11.11
N GLN A 2 30.33 10.50 -9.97
CA GLN A 2 29.37 9.62 -9.31
C GLN A 2 28.16 10.49 -8.95
N PRO A 3 26.92 10.07 -9.24
CA PRO A 3 25.74 10.78 -8.77
C PRO A 3 25.79 10.79 -7.23
N ALA A 4 25.52 11.94 -6.62
CA ALA A 4 25.35 12.01 -5.19
C ALA A 4 24.17 11.08 -4.81
N LEU A 5 24.39 10.17 -3.85
CA LEU A 5 23.30 9.39 -3.28
C LEU A 5 22.27 10.36 -2.70
N ALA A 6 21.02 10.27 -3.18
CA ALA A 6 19.93 11.00 -2.56
C ALA A 6 19.75 10.45 -1.14
N VAL A 7 19.87 11.31 -0.13
CA VAL A 7 19.66 10.95 1.27
C VAL A 7 18.21 11.29 1.59
N TYR A 8 17.43 10.29 1.99
CA TYR A 8 16.07 10.50 2.48
C TYR A 8 16.10 10.94 3.94
N GLN A 9 15.18 11.83 4.31
CA GLN A 9 14.94 12.21 5.69
C GLN A 9 13.55 11.71 6.10
N LEU A 10 13.45 11.12 7.29
CA LEU A 10 12.16 10.75 7.86
C LEU A 10 11.30 12.01 8.07
N ILE A 11 10.14 12.03 7.43
CA ILE A 11 9.15 13.11 7.56
C ILE A 11 7.94 12.72 8.40
N GLN A 12 7.62 11.41 8.47
CA GLN A 12 6.47 10.90 9.18
C GLN A 12 6.68 9.43 9.55
N ASP A 13 6.33 9.09 10.80
CA ASP A 13 6.29 7.72 11.33
C ASP A 13 4.87 7.46 11.85
N TYR A 14 4.21 6.45 11.30
CA TYR A 14 2.83 6.08 11.65
C TYR A 14 2.78 4.84 12.56
N SER A 15 3.85 4.53 13.28
CA SER A 15 3.86 3.40 14.21
C SER A 15 2.97 3.65 15.44
N SER A 16 2.41 2.59 16.01
CA SER A 16 1.62 2.64 17.25
C SER A 16 0.41 3.60 17.12
N ASP A 17 0.10 4.37 18.17
CA ASP A 17 -1.03 5.31 18.17
C ASP A 17 -0.93 6.42 17.11
N ALA A 18 0.25 6.68 16.57
CA ALA A 18 0.43 7.68 15.52
C ALA A 18 -0.31 7.29 14.23
N PHE A 19 -0.53 5.99 13.98
CA PHE A 19 -1.35 5.52 12.88
C PHE A 19 -2.77 6.09 12.97
N TRP A 20 -3.44 5.87 14.10
CA TRP A 20 -4.83 6.28 14.29
C TRP A 20 -5.04 7.80 14.34
N GLN A 21 -3.98 8.56 14.56
CA GLN A 21 -3.99 10.03 14.53
C GLN A 21 -3.66 10.60 13.15
N GLY A 22 -2.94 9.83 12.33
CA GLY A 22 -2.44 10.23 11.03
C GLY A 22 -3.33 9.81 9.86
N PHE A 23 -4.39 9.06 10.13
CA PHE A 23 -5.29 8.48 9.14
C PHE A 23 -6.76 8.75 9.46
N ASP A 24 -7.49 9.16 8.45
CA ASP A 24 -8.94 9.36 8.48
C ASP A 24 -9.65 8.11 7.97
N PHE A 25 -10.67 7.65 8.70
CA PHE A 25 -11.45 6.46 8.34
C PHE A 25 -12.53 6.81 7.32
N PHE A 26 -12.70 5.94 6.34
CA PHE A 26 -13.84 5.99 5.44
C PHE A 26 -15.11 5.65 6.21
N THR A 27 -16.12 6.50 6.06
CA THR A 27 -17.46 6.25 6.61
C THR A 27 -18.55 6.41 5.56
N ASP A 28 -18.19 6.93 4.40
CA ASP A 28 -19.11 7.10 3.28
C ASP A 28 -19.29 5.76 2.54
N PRO A 29 -20.46 5.56 1.90
CA PRO A 29 -20.65 4.40 1.04
C PRO A 29 -19.58 4.30 -0.05
N ASP A 30 -19.11 3.07 -0.31
CA ASP A 30 -18.14 2.81 -1.36
C ASP A 30 -18.69 3.24 -2.74
N PRO A 31 -18.00 4.13 -3.48
CA PRO A 31 -18.46 4.61 -4.79
C PRO A 31 -18.46 3.55 -5.90
N THR A 32 -17.90 2.36 -5.65
CA THR A 32 -17.71 1.29 -6.66
C THR A 32 -18.81 0.22 -6.69
N ASP A 33 -19.97 0.47 -6.05
CA ASP A 33 -21.05 -0.52 -5.86
C ASP A 33 -20.58 -1.80 -5.11
N ALA A 34 -19.52 -1.68 -4.32
CA ALA A 34 -18.98 -2.79 -3.56
C ALA A 34 -19.90 -3.20 -2.40
N LEU A 35 -19.81 -4.48 -2.03
CA LEU A 35 -20.55 -5.08 -0.93
C LEU A 35 -19.78 -4.92 0.39
N VAL A 36 -19.50 -3.67 0.77
CA VAL A 36 -18.74 -3.30 1.97
C VAL A 36 -19.50 -2.27 2.81
N GLN A 37 -19.25 -2.28 4.12
CA GLN A 37 -19.69 -1.24 5.05
C GLN A 37 -18.49 -0.75 5.86
N PHE A 38 -17.81 0.29 5.37
CA PHE A 38 -16.70 0.89 6.10
C PHE A 38 -17.16 1.46 7.44
N GLN A 39 -16.43 1.11 8.50
CA GLN A 39 -16.72 1.51 9.86
C GLN A 39 -15.77 2.61 10.31
N SER A 40 -16.28 3.53 11.14
CA SER A 40 -15.40 4.45 11.90
C SER A 40 -14.49 3.66 12.86
N LEU A 41 -13.39 4.28 13.31
CA LEU A 41 -12.49 3.68 14.31
C LEU A 41 -13.24 3.22 15.57
N GLU A 42 -14.20 4.02 16.06
CA GLU A 42 -14.99 3.68 17.26
C GLU A 42 -15.79 2.39 17.04
N GLN A 43 -16.52 2.29 15.93
CA GLN A 43 -17.30 1.11 15.59
C GLN A 43 -16.42 -0.11 15.34
N ALA A 44 -15.32 0.07 14.60
CA ALA A 44 -14.39 -0.98 14.26
C ALA A 44 -13.68 -1.55 15.50
N ASN A 45 -13.34 -0.71 16.47
CA ASN A 45 -12.77 -1.15 17.75
C ASN A 45 -13.82 -1.90 18.59
N ALA A 46 -15.07 -1.41 18.63
CA ALA A 46 -16.16 -2.06 19.34
C ALA A 46 -16.47 -3.48 18.83
N THR A 47 -16.22 -3.76 17.55
CA THR A 47 -16.40 -5.08 16.92
C THR A 47 -15.09 -5.87 16.77
N GLY A 48 -13.96 -5.29 17.16
CA GLY A 48 -12.65 -5.94 17.09
C GLY A 48 -12.05 -6.06 15.69
N ILE A 49 -12.56 -5.31 14.70
CA ILE A 49 -12.01 -5.27 13.32
C ILE A 49 -10.98 -4.13 13.12
N ALA A 50 -10.71 -3.32 14.15
CA ALA A 50 -9.57 -2.41 14.21
C ALA A 50 -8.97 -2.37 15.62
N GLY A 51 -7.65 -2.18 15.70
CA GLY A 51 -6.95 -2.02 16.98
C GLY A 51 -5.50 -2.47 16.90
N PHE A 52 -4.96 -2.97 18.00
CA PHE A 52 -3.61 -3.55 18.02
C PHE A 52 -3.69 -5.06 18.17
N ILE A 53 -2.77 -5.76 17.52
CA ILE A 53 -2.60 -7.20 17.69
C ILE A 53 -1.23 -7.55 18.25
N GLU A 54 -1.24 -8.56 19.11
CA GLU A 54 -0.06 -9.25 19.64
C GLU A 54 -0.11 -10.70 19.11
N GLY A 55 0.91 -11.14 18.36
CA GLY A 55 0.92 -12.51 17.87
C GLY A 55 1.96 -12.79 16.77
N GLY A 56 2.55 -13.98 16.80
CA GLY A 56 3.58 -14.38 15.84
C GLY A 56 4.81 -13.49 15.92
N ASN A 57 5.15 -12.83 14.82
CA ASN A 57 6.24 -11.85 14.73
C ASN A 57 5.77 -10.39 14.95
N ALA A 58 4.52 -10.18 15.32
CA ALA A 58 3.92 -8.87 15.53
C ALA A 58 3.80 -8.57 17.04
N SER A 59 4.40 -7.47 17.47
CA SER A 59 4.13 -6.86 18.76
C SER A 59 3.58 -5.47 18.55
N PHE A 60 2.41 -5.19 19.13
CA PHE A 60 1.70 -3.92 19.00
C PHE A 60 1.49 -3.45 17.55
N ALA A 61 1.28 -4.40 16.62
CA ALA A 61 1.04 -4.07 15.22
C ALA A 61 -0.37 -3.53 15.02
N ILE A 62 -0.51 -2.60 14.07
CA ILE A 62 -1.80 -2.11 13.61
C ILE A 62 -2.59 -3.27 13.01
N TYR A 63 -3.77 -3.51 13.55
CA TYR A 63 -4.73 -4.48 13.03
C TYR A 63 -5.87 -3.75 12.32
N MET A 64 -6.06 -4.11 11.06
CA MET A 64 -7.17 -3.69 10.21
C MET A 64 -7.79 -4.94 9.61
N GLY A 65 -9.02 -5.24 9.98
CA GLY A 65 -9.71 -6.47 9.65
C GLY A 65 -11.11 -6.23 9.11
N VAL A 66 -11.84 -7.34 8.99
CA VAL A 66 -13.21 -7.39 8.45
C VAL A 66 -14.05 -8.28 9.34
N ASP A 67 -15.37 -8.11 9.30
CA ASP A 67 -16.29 -9.03 9.96
C ASP A 67 -16.22 -10.41 9.29
N THR A 68 -15.84 -11.44 10.04
CA THR A 68 -15.75 -12.83 9.56
C THR A 68 -16.81 -13.75 10.15
N GLU A 69 -17.70 -13.23 11.00
CA GLU A 69 -18.67 -14.03 11.76
C GLU A 69 -20.09 -13.89 11.22
N ASN A 70 -20.49 -12.68 10.82
CA ASN A 70 -21.89 -12.41 10.47
C ASN A 70 -22.19 -12.55 8.98
N VAL A 71 -23.45 -12.91 8.70
CA VAL A 71 -24.03 -12.86 7.36
C VAL A 71 -24.33 -11.40 7.01
N ALA A 72 -23.75 -10.91 5.93
CA ALA A 72 -23.73 -9.48 5.60
C ALA A 72 -24.35 -9.18 4.22
N PRO A 73 -25.69 -9.31 4.06
CA PRO A 73 -26.35 -9.18 2.75
C PRO A 73 -26.39 -7.76 2.20
N GLN A 74 -26.04 -6.76 3.03
CA GLN A 74 -26.02 -5.33 2.68
C GLN A 74 -24.59 -4.76 2.68
N GLY A 75 -23.58 -5.62 2.65
CA GLY A 75 -22.18 -5.23 2.75
C GLY A 75 -21.52 -5.75 4.02
N ARG A 76 -20.31 -6.31 3.87
CA ARG A 76 -19.51 -6.80 4.99
C ARG A 76 -18.82 -5.64 5.70
N ALA A 77 -18.86 -5.63 7.03
CA ALA A 77 -18.15 -4.59 7.79
C ALA A 77 -16.64 -4.73 7.56
N SER A 78 -15.99 -3.61 7.25
CA SER A 78 -14.57 -3.51 6.96
C SER A 78 -14.04 -2.16 7.42
N VAL A 79 -12.74 -1.95 7.27
CA VAL A 79 -12.10 -0.66 7.49
C VAL A 79 -11.35 -0.23 6.24
N GLY A 80 -11.38 1.07 6.00
CA GLY A 80 -10.60 1.74 4.99
C GLY A 80 -10.15 3.08 5.54
N VAL A 81 -8.90 3.45 5.30
CA VAL A 81 -8.31 4.66 5.86
C VAL A 81 -7.45 5.38 4.84
N SER A 82 -7.42 6.71 4.90
CA SER A 82 -6.52 7.54 4.10
C SER A 82 -5.69 8.45 5.00
N SER A 83 -4.40 8.62 4.72
CA SER A 83 -3.53 9.47 5.52
C SER A 83 -3.98 10.92 5.43
N SER A 84 -4.10 11.61 6.56
CA SER A 84 -4.49 13.03 6.58
C SER A 84 -3.45 13.93 5.88
N GLN A 85 -2.20 13.48 5.80
CA GLN A 85 -1.14 14.14 5.05
C GLN A 85 -1.07 13.62 3.61
N SER A 86 -0.77 14.52 2.67
CA SER A 86 -0.42 14.20 1.28
C SER A 86 1.07 14.43 1.00
N PHE A 87 1.61 13.70 0.03
CA PHE A 87 3.02 13.75 -0.35
C PHE A 87 3.19 14.05 -1.84
N GLN A 88 4.16 14.89 -2.21
CA GLN A 88 4.44 15.23 -3.62
C GLN A 88 5.60 14.42 -4.22
N HIS A 89 6.47 13.86 -3.39
CA HIS A 89 7.47 12.81 -3.67
C HIS A 89 7.75 12.13 -2.34
N ALA A 90 8.03 10.82 -2.34
CA ALA A 90 8.31 10.10 -1.11
C ALA A 90 9.05 8.79 -1.36
N LEU A 91 9.79 8.37 -0.34
CA LEU A 91 10.09 6.96 -0.11
C LEU A 91 9.13 6.47 0.98
N VAL A 92 8.11 5.71 0.58
CA VAL A 92 7.13 5.12 1.49
C VAL A 92 7.59 3.71 1.84
N ILE A 93 7.75 3.43 3.13
CA ILE A 93 8.15 2.11 3.63
C ILE A 93 7.05 1.58 4.53
N ALA A 94 6.49 0.42 4.19
CA ALA A 94 5.48 -0.28 4.96
C ALA A 94 6.01 -1.65 5.38
N ASP A 95 6.24 -1.84 6.69
CA ASP A 95 6.52 -3.15 7.26
C ASP A 95 5.18 -3.83 7.60
N ILE A 96 4.80 -4.83 6.80
CA ILE A 96 3.51 -5.52 6.90
C ILE A 96 3.77 -6.97 7.30
N VAL A 97 3.26 -7.37 8.47
CA VAL A 97 3.38 -8.74 8.97
C VAL A 97 2.38 -9.71 8.35
N HIS A 98 1.22 -9.20 7.93
CA HIS A 98 0.15 -9.97 7.32
C HIS A 98 -0.74 -9.05 6.49
N MET A 99 -1.29 -9.56 5.39
CA MET A 99 -2.28 -8.88 4.55
C MET A 99 -3.51 -9.77 4.35
N PRO A 100 -4.69 -9.23 3.98
CA PRO A 100 -5.84 -10.07 3.67
C PRO A 100 -5.47 -11.13 2.61
N GLY A 101 -5.85 -12.38 2.86
CA GLY A 101 -5.56 -13.48 1.94
C GLY A 101 -6.42 -13.41 0.68
N GLY A 102 -5.97 -14.08 -0.39
CA GLY A 102 -6.75 -14.25 -1.61
C GLY A 102 -7.98 -15.13 -1.37
N VAL A 103 -9.10 -14.51 -1.01
CA VAL A 103 -10.39 -15.16 -0.78
C VAL A 103 -11.42 -14.62 -1.79
N CYS A 104 -12.22 -15.50 -2.38
CA CYS A 104 -13.27 -15.11 -3.32
C CYS A 104 -14.13 -13.96 -2.77
N GLY A 105 -14.30 -12.92 -3.58
CA GLY A 105 -15.05 -11.72 -3.25
C GLY A 105 -14.29 -10.67 -2.44
N SER A 106 -13.07 -10.91 -1.97
CA SER A 106 -12.24 -9.87 -1.33
C SER A 106 -11.46 -9.04 -2.36
N TRP A 107 -11.22 -7.77 -2.03
CA TRP A 107 -10.38 -6.85 -2.79
C TRP A 107 -9.59 -5.97 -1.81
N PRO A 108 -8.46 -6.46 -1.27
CA PRO A 108 -7.57 -5.65 -0.44
C PRO A 108 -6.65 -4.74 -1.26
N ALA A 109 -6.37 -3.56 -0.74
CA ALA A 109 -5.44 -2.62 -1.35
C ALA A 109 -4.57 -1.86 -0.32
N PHE A 110 -3.31 -1.65 -0.68
CA PHE A 110 -2.42 -0.62 -0.13
C PHE A 110 -1.92 0.22 -1.30
N TRP A 111 -2.32 1.48 -1.33
CA TRP A 111 -2.20 2.33 -2.50
C TRP A 111 -2.03 3.79 -2.12
N MET A 112 -1.84 4.65 -3.11
CA MET A 112 -1.73 6.09 -2.93
C MET A 112 -2.56 6.83 -3.97
N VAL A 113 -3.28 7.88 -3.58
CA VAL A 113 -4.23 8.58 -4.47
C VAL A 113 -4.22 10.09 -4.32
N GLY A 114 -4.35 10.80 -5.44
CA GLY A 114 -4.48 12.26 -5.47
C GLY A 114 -5.95 12.72 -5.54
N ALA A 115 -6.23 13.91 -5.02
CA ALA A 115 -7.60 14.43 -4.81
C ALA A 115 -8.49 14.60 -6.07
N ASN A 116 -7.96 14.49 -7.29
CA ASN A 116 -8.69 14.64 -8.55
C ASN A 116 -8.44 13.42 -9.45
N TRP A 117 -9.00 12.28 -9.07
CA TRP A 117 -8.80 11.02 -9.79
C TRP A 117 -9.42 11.04 -11.20
N PRO A 118 -8.77 10.45 -12.23
CA PRO A 118 -7.40 9.89 -12.21
C PRO A 118 -6.32 10.92 -12.57
N ASN A 119 -6.69 12.20 -12.73
CA ASN A 119 -5.79 13.25 -13.22
C ASN A 119 -4.65 13.60 -12.25
N ASN A 120 -4.84 13.37 -10.95
CA ASN A 120 -3.79 13.53 -9.94
C ASN A 120 -3.12 12.21 -9.55
N GLY A 121 -3.44 11.12 -10.25
CA GLY A 121 -2.72 9.87 -10.17
C GLY A 121 -3.17 8.93 -9.05
N GLU A 122 -2.90 7.66 -9.27
CA GLU A 122 -3.05 6.56 -8.33
C GLU A 122 -1.90 5.58 -8.48
N ILE A 123 -1.33 5.13 -7.35
CA ILE A 123 -0.25 4.14 -7.32
C ILE A 123 -0.73 2.95 -6.48
N ASP A 124 -0.99 1.82 -7.12
CA ASP A 124 -1.37 0.58 -6.44
C ASP A 124 -0.11 -0.20 -6.10
N ILE A 125 0.25 -0.20 -4.81
CA ILE A 125 1.47 -0.82 -4.31
C ILE A 125 1.19 -2.29 -4.00
N VAL A 126 0.05 -2.55 -3.37
CA VAL A 126 -0.51 -3.88 -3.21
C VAL A 126 -1.96 -3.85 -3.63
N GLU A 127 -2.33 -4.72 -4.57
CA GLU A 127 -3.71 -4.91 -4.95
C GLU A 127 -3.92 -6.36 -5.42
N GLY A 128 -5.05 -6.93 -5.03
CA GLY A 128 -5.51 -8.21 -5.56
C GLY A 128 -7.01 -8.36 -5.40
N VAL A 129 -7.61 -9.18 -6.26
CA VAL A 129 -9.03 -9.52 -6.20
C VAL A 129 -9.23 -11.03 -6.10
N ASN A 130 -10.27 -11.44 -5.37
CA ASN A 130 -10.67 -12.85 -5.25
C ASN A 130 -9.52 -13.74 -4.77
N ASP A 131 -9.25 -14.85 -5.46
CA ASP A 131 -8.22 -15.83 -5.15
C ASP A 131 -6.89 -15.56 -5.87
N GLN A 132 -6.65 -14.30 -6.28
CA GLN A 132 -5.41 -13.93 -6.96
C GLN A 132 -4.17 -14.27 -6.11
N PRO A 133 -3.22 -15.06 -6.65
CA PRO A 133 -2.06 -15.53 -5.90
C PRO A 133 -0.87 -14.57 -5.95
N THR A 134 -0.94 -13.53 -6.77
CA THR A 134 0.16 -12.61 -7.06
C THR A 134 -0.33 -11.17 -6.94
N ASN A 135 0.50 -10.33 -6.34
CA ASN A 135 0.25 -8.89 -6.29
C ASN A 135 0.15 -8.28 -7.69
N SER A 136 -0.82 -7.39 -7.89
CA SER A 136 -0.89 -6.51 -9.05
C SER A 136 -0.41 -5.12 -8.63
N MET A 137 0.63 -4.61 -9.30
CA MET A 137 1.10 -3.23 -9.11
C MET A 137 0.75 -2.43 -10.35
N THR A 138 -0.05 -1.39 -10.18
CA THR A 138 -0.63 -0.60 -11.28
C THR A 138 -0.51 0.90 -11.03
N LEU A 139 -0.68 1.65 -12.10
CA LEU A 139 -0.76 3.12 -12.08
C LEU A 139 -2.02 3.55 -12.81
N HIS A 140 -2.80 4.45 -12.21
CA HIS A 140 -3.89 5.13 -12.88
C HIS A 140 -3.54 6.59 -13.07
N THR A 141 -3.73 7.10 -14.29
CA THR A 141 -3.36 8.47 -14.67
C THR A 141 -4.40 9.06 -15.62
N GLY A 142 -4.38 10.39 -15.74
CA GLY A 142 -4.98 11.06 -16.89
C GLY A 142 -4.29 10.68 -18.21
N GLN A 143 -4.79 11.20 -19.33
CA GLN A 143 -4.24 10.89 -20.64
C GLN A 143 -2.76 11.31 -20.75
N GLY A 144 -1.93 10.47 -21.36
CA GLY A 144 -0.59 10.84 -21.83
C GLY A 144 0.58 10.10 -21.16
N ALA A 145 0.35 9.40 -20.05
CA ALA A 145 1.38 8.57 -19.45
C ALA A 145 1.46 7.22 -20.18
N VAL A 146 2.64 6.91 -20.74
CA VAL A 146 2.94 5.61 -21.33
C VAL A 146 4.25 5.10 -20.77
N VAL A 147 4.17 4.06 -19.96
CA VAL A 147 5.35 3.42 -19.38
C VAL A 147 6.19 2.76 -20.47
N SER A 148 7.50 2.93 -20.37
CA SER A 148 8.45 2.24 -21.22
C SER A 148 8.54 0.77 -20.83
N ASN A 149 8.71 -0.11 -21.82
CA ASN A 149 8.90 -1.53 -21.58
C ASN A 149 10.34 -1.75 -21.07
N GLY A 150 10.56 -1.56 -19.77
CA GLY A 150 11.83 -1.79 -19.11
C GLY A 150 12.14 -3.27 -18.93
N THR A 151 13.41 -3.62 -18.70
CA THR A 151 13.85 -5.00 -18.37
C THR A 151 14.39 -5.12 -16.95
N ASP A 152 14.38 -4.02 -16.21
CA ASP A 152 15.01 -3.91 -14.90
C ASP A 152 13.94 -3.93 -13.79
N PHE A 153 13.07 -4.93 -13.84
CA PHE A 153 12.13 -5.31 -12.80
C PHE A 153 11.81 -6.80 -12.96
N SER A 154 11.46 -7.50 -11.88
CA SER A 154 11.23 -8.94 -11.93
C SER A 154 9.78 -9.31 -12.29
N GLY A 155 8.79 -8.65 -11.68
CA GLY A 155 7.38 -9.08 -11.78
C GLY A 155 7.13 -10.53 -11.32
N GLU A 156 8.05 -11.11 -10.52
CA GLU A 156 8.02 -12.52 -10.15
C GLU A 156 7.34 -12.77 -8.80
N LEU A 157 6.65 -13.91 -8.70
CA LEU A 157 6.17 -14.43 -7.43
C LEU A 157 7.36 -14.93 -6.58
N ILE A 158 7.65 -14.22 -5.49
CA ILE A 158 8.80 -14.55 -4.63
C ILE A 158 8.51 -15.75 -3.71
N THR A 159 7.26 -15.91 -3.26
CA THR A 159 6.84 -17.03 -2.41
C THR A 159 5.36 -17.32 -2.63
N SER A 160 4.99 -18.60 -2.72
CA SER A 160 3.59 -19.04 -2.70
C SER A 160 3.07 -19.33 -1.28
N ASN A 161 3.91 -19.15 -0.26
CA ASN A 161 3.53 -19.36 1.13
C ASN A 161 2.96 -18.06 1.72
N CYS A 162 1.64 -18.03 1.96
CA CYS A 162 0.96 -16.91 2.59
C CYS A 162 1.29 -16.74 4.08
N ASP A 163 1.85 -17.78 4.72
CA ASP A 163 2.30 -17.75 6.13
C ASP A 163 3.79 -17.40 6.26
N ALA A 164 4.36 -16.70 5.28
CA ALA A 164 5.78 -16.31 5.28
C ALA A 164 6.13 -15.18 6.28
N GLY A 165 5.17 -14.71 7.09
CA GLY A 165 5.37 -13.64 8.08
C GLY A 165 5.49 -12.24 7.45
N GLY A 166 4.94 -12.07 6.25
CA GLY A 166 4.88 -10.81 5.51
C GLY A 166 6.25 -10.33 5.03
N GLY A 167 6.47 -9.02 5.07
CA GLY A 167 7.70 -8.39 4.61
C GLY A 167 7.62 -6.87 4.60
N VAL A 168 8.60 -6.25 3.95
CA VAL A 168 8.67 -4.79 3.80
C VAL A 168 8.39 -4.43 2.35
N LEU A 169 7.44 -3.53 2.12
CA LEU A 169 7.23 -2.86 0.85
C LEU A 169 7.90 -1.50 0.90
N ALA A 170 8.65 -1.17 -0.15
CA ALA A 170 9.24 0.15 -0.32
C ALA A 170 8.84 0.71 -1.68
N THR A 171 8.28 1.92 -1.68
CA THR A 171 7.86 2.64 -2.90
C THR A 171 8.64 3.94 -2.98
N GLU A 172 9.55 4.02 -3.96
CA GLU A 172 10.31 5.22 -4.26
C GLU A 172 9.64 5.97 -5.40
N TRP A 173 9.10 7.16 -5.12
CA TRP A 173 8.43 8.01 -6.10
C TRP A 173 9.17 9.34 -6.26
N THR A 174 9.59 9.60 -7.50
CA THR A 174 10.25 10.83 -7.96
C THR A 174 9.54 11.36 -9.21
N ALA A 175 9.98 12.51 -9.73
CA ALA A 175 9.51 13.03 -11.02
C ALA A 175 9.87 12.14 -12.23
N ASP A 176 10.91 11.30 -12.09
CA ASP A 176 11.47 10.51 -13.20
C ASP A 176 11.00 9.05 -13.22
N PHE A 177 10.74 8.47 -12.03
CA PHE A 177 10.31 7.08 -11.89
C PHE A 177 9.47 6.85 -10.63
N ILE A 178 8.70 5.76 -10.66
CA ILE A 178 8.18 5.05 -9.48
C ILE A 178 8.79 3.65 -9.47
N LYS A 179 9.37 3.24 -8.35
CA LYS A 179 9.93 1.90 -8.15
C LYS A 179 9.33 1.27 -6.92
N ILE A 180 9.01 -0.02 -7.00
CA ILE A 180 8.44 -0.76 -5.88
C ILE A 180 9.29 -2.00 -5.62
N TRP A 181 9.66 -2.20 -4.36
CA TRP A 181 10.33 -3.41 -3.86
C TRP A 181 9.44 -4.09 -2.83
N PHE A 182 9.47 -5.41 -2.85
CA PHE A 182 9.01 -6.27 -1.78
C PHE A 182 10.18 -7.10 -1.26
N PHE A 183 10.48 -6.92 0.02
CA PHE A 183 11.48 -7.71 0.74
C PHE A 183 10.74 -8.70 1.64
N PRO A 184 10.80 -10.02 1.37
CA PRO A 184 10.32 -11.02 2.30
C PRO A 184 10.87 -10.80 3.72
N ARG A 185 10.09 -11.15 4.75
CA ARG A 185 10.49 -11.03 6.15
C ARG A 185 11.93 -11.51 6.37
N GLY A 186 12.77 -10.66 6.96
CA GLY A 186 14.16 -10.98 7.29
C GLY A 186 15.15 -10.83 6.13
N THR A 187 14.72 -10.36 4.96
CA THR A 187 15.59 -10.10 3.80
C THR A 187 15.73 -8.62 3.45
N PHE A 188 15.02 -7.74 4.17
CA PHE A 188 15.09 -6.30 3.96
C PHE A 188 16.47 -5.73 4.35
N PRO A 189 16.98 -4.73 3.61
CA PRO A 189 18.27 -4.08 3.91
C PRO A 189 18.36 -3.43 5.30
N ASP A 190 19.56 -3.43 5.90
CA ASP A 190 19.85 -2.85 7.22
C ASP A 190 19.60 -1.32 7.30
N ASP A 191 19.67 -0.64 6.16
CA ASP A 191 19.46 0.81 6.09
C ASP A 191 17.98 1.20 6.29
N ILE A 192 17.05 0.31 5.94
CA ILE A 192 15.64 0.41 6.31
C ILE A 192 15.49 0.27 7.83
N VAL A 193 16.13 -0.74 8.44
CA VAL A 193 16.05 -1.00 9.89
C VAL A 193 16.62 0.15 10.71
N SER A 194 17.70 0.76 10.24
CA SER A 194 18.35 1.90 10.88
C SER A 194 17.70 3.25 10.56
N SER A 195 16.55 3.25 9.85
CA SER A 195 15.80 4.46 9.47
C SER A 195 16.64 5.48 8.68
N ASN A 196 17.59 4.98 7.89
CA ASN A 196 18.44 5.77 7.01
C ASN A 196 18.50 5.14 5.60
N PRO A 197 17.35 4.95 4.94
CA PRO A 197 17.27 4.19 3.71
C PRO A 197 18.01 4.90 2.57
N THR A 198 18.75 4.12 1.81
CA THR A 198 19.49 4.53 0.63
C THR A 198 19.14 3.61 -0.53
N PRO A 199 17.96 3.82 -1.18
CA PRO A 199 17.58 3.08 -2.37
C PRO A 199 18.72 3.11 -3.38
N SER A 200 19.30 1.95 -3.62
CA SER A 200 20.50 1.78 -4.43
C SER A 200 20.51 0.37 -5.01
N GLU A 201 21.51 0.05 -5.84
CA GLU A 201 21.71 -1.31 -6.34
C GLU A 201 21.79 -2.36 -5.21
N ASN A 202 22.12 -1.96 -3.97
CA ASN A 202 22.17 -2.85 -2.81
C ASN A 202 20.79 -3.37 -2.36
N TRP A 203 19.70 -2.70 -2.74
CA TRP A 203 18.33 -3.18 -2.52
C TRP A 203 17.95 -4.28 -3.52
N GLY A 204 18.79 -4.55 -4.52
CA GLY A 204 18.54 -5.57 -5.54
C GLY A 204 17.47 -5.16 -6.55
N THR A 205 17.04 -6.14 -7.35
CA THR A 205 16.07 -5.93 -8.42
C THR A 205 14.70 -5.59 -7.84
N ARG A 206 14.16 -4.46 -8.28
CA ARG A 206 12.81 -4.01 -7.97
C ARG A 206 11.74 -4.94 -8.54
N ASN A 207 10.61 -5.03 -7.84
CA ASN A 207 9.46 -5.81 -8.30
C ASN A 207 8.72 -5.11 -9.42
N SER A 208 8.62 -3.77 -9.37
CA SER A 208 8.09 -2.97 -10.48
C SER A 208 8.96 -1.73 -10.74
N LEU A 209 8.90 -1.27 -11.99
CA LEU A 209 9.47 -0.01 -12.45
C LEU A 209 8.49 0.67 -13.38
N PHE A 210 8.00 1.83 -12.98
CA PHE A 210 7.25 2.72 -13.83
C PHE A 210 8.12 3.91 -14.19
N GLN A 211 8.55 3.97 -15.45
CA GLN A 211 9.26 5.10 -16.03
C GLN A 211 8.91 5.18 -17.53
N GLY A 212 9.00 6.35 -18.14
CA GLY A 212 8.76 6.50 -19.57
C GLY A 212 9.24 7.84 -20.10
N SER A 213 8.88 8.14 -21.35
CA SER A 213 9.16 9.44 -21.97
C SER A 213 8.08 10.48 -21.60
N PHE A 214 7.77 10.58 -20.31
CA PHE A 214 6.79 11.52 -19.75
C PHE A 214 7.28 11.97 -18.36
N ASN A 215 6.79 13.11 -17.89
CA ASN A 215 7.10 13.59 -16.55
C ASN A 215 6.03 13.08 -15.57
N LEU A 216 6.42 12.39 -14.50
CA LEU A 216 5.44 11.89 -13.52
C LEU A 216 4.74 13.03 -12.77
N ASP A 217 5.37 14.19 -12.61
CA ASP A 217 4.76 15.33 -11.92
C ASP A 217 3.53 15.89 -12.69
N ASP A 218 3.43 15.63 -14.00
CA ASP A 218 2.26 16.01 -14.80
C ASP A 218 1.03 15.10 -14.52
N HIS A 219 1.24 13.97 -13.84
CA HIS A 219 0.23 12.93 -13.63
C HIS A 219 -0.03 12.60 -12.16
N PHE A 220 0.93 12.83 -11.26
CA PHE A 220 0.85 12.45 -9.84
C PHE A 220 1.07 13.68 -8.95
N ASN A 221 0.06 14.01 -8.14
CA ASN A 221 0.07 15.27 -7.39
C ASN A 221 -0.52 15.06 -5.99
N ASN A 222 0.30 15.35 -4.97
CA ASN A 222 -0.08 15.32 -3.56
C ASN A 222 -0.90 14.08 -3.18
N LEU A 223 -0.27 12.91 -3.24
CA LEU A 223 -0.95 11.64 -2.97
C LEU A 223 -1.09 11.39 -1.47
N GLN A 224 -2.25 10.91 -1.04
CA GLN A 224 -2.49 10.35 0.29
C GLN A 224 -2.26 8.84 0.25
N ILE A 225 -1.78 8.26 1.34
CA ILE A 225 -1.63 6.81 1.51
C ILE A 225 -2.99 6.22 1.91
N VAL A 226 -3.37 5.08 1.32
CA VAL A 226 -4.63 4.41 1.61
C VAL A 226 -4.40 2.93 1.93
N PHE A 227 -5.13 2.44 2.93
CA PHE A 227 -5.29 1.00 3.20
C PHE A 227 -6.78 0.69 3.28
N ASP A 228 -7.24 -0.31 2.56
CA ASP A 228 -8.61 -0.80 2.69
C ASP A 228 -8.76 -2.28 2.33
N THR A 229 -9.95 -2.80 2.60
CA THR A 229 -10.40 -4.07 2.05
C THR A 229 -11.87 -3.95 1.70
N THR A 230 -12.16 -3.85 0.41
CA THR A 230 -13.54 -3.90 -0.09
C THR A 230 -13.92 -5.32 -0.52
N PHE A 231 -15.18 -5.50 -0.92
CA PHE A 231 -15.70 -6.80 -1.35
C PHE A 231 -16.58 -6.68 -2.58
N CYS A 232 -16.43 -7.59 -3.53
CA CYS A 232 -17.10 -7.51 -4.82
C CYS A 232 -16.80 -6.15 -5.48
N GLY A 233 -17.81 -5.37 -5.87
CA GLY A 233 -17.62 -4.13 -6.65
C GLY A 233 -17.46 -4.44 -8.13
N GLN A 234 -17.13 -3.41 -8.93
CA GLN A 234 -17.02 -3.49 -10.39
C GLN A 234 -16.06 -4.59 -10.90
#